data_AF-A0A2C6CNY9-F1
#
_entry.id   AF-A0A2C6CNY9-F1
#
_cell.length_a   1.000
_cell.length_b   1.000
_cell.length_c   1.000
_cell.angle_alpha   90.00
_cell.angle_beta   90.00
_cell.angle_gamma   90.00
#
_symmetry.space_group_name_H-M   'P 1'
#
loop_
_entity.id
_entity.type
_entity.pdbx_description
1 polymer ?
#
loop_
_entity_poly.entity_id
_entity_poly.type
_entity_poly.pdbx_seq_one_letter_code
_entity_poly.pdbx_strand_id
1 'polypeptide(L)' 'MMTKPLTNLQIEILKSFNYDIDDNQLNEIRQMLINYFAEKVSDGIDQLFEDNQWDDSKLDEWSNEHMRTPYKSK' A
#
# COMPACT_ATOMS: atom_id res chain seq x y z
N MET A 1 -21.06 17.13 -9.83
CA MET A 1 -19.96 16.26 -9.36
C MET A 1 -18.79 17.14 -9.00
N MET A 2 -18.20 17.02 -7.81
CA MET A 2 -16.96 17.76 -7.49
C MET A 2 -15.77 17.03 -8.09
N THR A 3 -15.08 17.66 -9.05
CA THR A 3 -13.80 17.17 -9.59
C THR A 3 -12.72 17.41 -8.54
N LYS A 4 -12.23 16.36 -7.88
CA LYS A 4 -11.04 16.47 -7.03
C LYS A 4 -9.83 16.78 -7.92
N PRO A 5 -9.00 17.78 -7.58
CA PRO A 5 -7.74 18.00 -8.27
C PRO A 5 -6.85 16.76 -8.11
N LEU A 6 -6.01 16.50 -9.11
CA LEU A 6 -5.05 15.40 -9.07
C LEU A 6 -4.07 15.59 -7.91
N THR A 7 -3.63 14.49 -7.32
CA THR A 7 -2.56 14.51 -6.33
C THR A 7 -1.22 14.87 -6.99
N ASN A 8 -0.27 15.34 -6.19
CA ASN A 8 1.10 15.58 -6.64
C ASN A 8 1.74 14.34 -7.31
N LEU A 9 1.55 13.14 -6.74
CA LEU A 9 2.05 11.89 -7.32
C LEU A 9 1.39 11.59 -8.69
N GLN A 10 0.09 11.79 -8.81
CA GLN A 10 -0.63 11.61 -10.08
C GLN A 10 -0.11 12.57 -11.16
N ILE A 11 0.14 13.83 -10.79
CA ILE A 11 0.73 14.82 -11.71
C ILE A 11 2.12 14.39 -12.15
N GLU A 12 2.96 13.88 -11.24
CA GLU A 12 4.32 13.47 -11.57
C GLU A 12 4.36 12.24 -12.50
N ILE A 13 3.49 11.25 -12.27
CA ILE A 13 3.33 10.11 -13.18
C ILE A 13 2.84 10.58 -14.56
N LEU A 14 1.92 11.53 -14.63
CA LEU A 14 1.45 12.05 -15.91
C LEU A 14 2.54 12.78 -16.70
N LYS A 15 3.49 13.44 -16.02
CA LYS A 15 4.64 14.05 -16.69
C LYS A 15 5.57 13.02 -17.32
N SER A 16 5.66 11.80 -16.77
CA SER A 16 6.51 10.75 -17.33
C SER A 16 5.96 10.20 -18.65
N PHE A 17 4.68 10.40 -18.95
CA PHE A 17 4.07 10.01 -20.23
C PHE A 17 4.59 10.80 -21.44
N ASN A 18 5.37 11.87 -21.23
CA ASN A 18 6.13 12.51 -22.32
C ASN A 18 7.24 11.60 -22.89
N TYR A 19 7.56 10.50 -22.21
CA TYR A 19 8.47 9.46 -22.69
C TYR A 19 7.65 8.26 -23.15
N ASP A 20 7.98 7.74 -24.33
CA ASP A 20 7.42 6.48 -24.83
C ASP A 20 8.15 5.32 -24.13
N ILE A 21 7.64 4.95 -22.95
CA ILE A 21 8.14 3.85 -22.13
C ILE A 21 7.48 2.55 -22.57
N ASP A 22 8.28 1.51 -22.78
CA ASP A 22 7.75 0.20 -23.11
C ASP A 22 7.09 -0.49 -21.89
N ASP A 23 6.33 -1.55 -22.15
CA ASP A 23 5.59 -2.27 -21.11
C ASP A 23 6.49 -2.85 -20.01
N ASN A 24 7.74 -3.20 -20.31
CA ASN A 24 8.67 -3.71 -19.30
C ASN A 24 9.08 -2.61 -18.34
N GLN A 25 9.42 -1.44 -18.86
CA GLN A 25 9.77 -0.27 -18.05
C GLN A 25 8.57 0.19 -17.20
N LEU A 26 7.36 0.12 -17.73
CA LEU A 26 6.14 0.40 -16.96
C LEU A 26 5.96 -0.60 -15.81
N ASN A 27 6.24 -1.89 -16.06
CA ASN A 27 6.19 -2.92 -15.02
C ASN A 27 7.25 -2.69 -13.93
N GLU A 28 8.46 -2.27 -14.30
CA GLU A 28 9.52 -1.92 -13.35
C GLU A 28 9.12 -0.75 -12.44
N ILE A 29 8.53 0.32 -13.01
CA ILE A 29 8.01 1.45 -12.23
C ILE A 29 6.92 0.98 -11.27
N ARG A 30 6.00 0.11 -11.73
CA ARG A 30 4.96 -0.47 -10.87
C ARG A 30 5.59 -1.26 -9.73
N GLN A 31 6.59 -2.09 -10.01
CA GLN A 31 7.26 -2.90 -8.99
C GLN A 31 8.00 -2.03 -7.98
N MET A 32 8.65 -0.95 -8.43
CA MET A 32 9.31 0.01 -7.55
C MET A 32 8.31 0.67 -6.58
N LEU A 33 7.14 1.07 -7.06
CA LEU A 33 6.07 1.62 -6.22
C LEU A 33 5.55 0.60 -5.21
N ILE A 34 5.32 -0.66 -5.65
CA ILE A 34 4.88 -1.75 -4.77
C ILE A 34 5.90 -1.96 -3.64
N ASN A 35 7.18 -2.05 -3.99
CA ASN A 35 8.25 -2.27 -3.01
C ASN A 35 8.32 -1.12 -2.00
N TYR A 36 8.26 0.13 -2.47
CA TYR A 36 8.27 1.30 -1.60
C TYR A 36 7.12 1.29 -0.58
N PHE A 37 5.90 1.01 -1.03
CA PHE A 37 4.75 0.96 -0.12
C PHE A 37 4.79 -0.26 0.79
N ALA A 38 5.27 -1.42 0.31
CA ALA A 38 5.45 -2.60 1.16
C ALA A 38 6.43 -2.32 2.30
N GLU A 39 7.57 -1.69 2.01
CA GLU A 39 8.55 -1.26 3.02
C GLU A 39 7.92 -0.30 4.03
N LYS A 40 7.17 0.71 3.58
CA LYS A 40 6.50 1.66 4.50
C LYS A 40 5.43 1.00 5.37
N VAL A 41 4.74 -0.01 4.85
CA VAL A 41 3.79 -0.80 5.65
C VAL A 41 4.52 -1.63 6.69
N SER A 42 5.60 -2.32 6.30
CA SER A 42 6.45 -3.07 7.24
C SER A 42 7.01 -2.18 8.34
N ASP A 43 7.63 -1.04 7.99
CA ASP A 43 8.14 -0.06 8.95
C ASP A 43 7.04 0.41 9.93
N GLY A 44 5.82 0.62 9.42
CA GLY A 44 4.68 1.05 10.24
C GLY A 44 4.18 -0.05 11.19
N ILE A 45 4.25 -1.32 10.78
CA ILE A 45 3.91 -2.46 11.64
C ILE A 45 4.97 -2.61 12.73
N ASP A 46 6.25 -2.51 12.39
CA ASP A 46 7.35 -2.61 13.35
C ASP A 46 7.24 -1.51 14.41
N GLN A 47 7.04 -0.25 14.00
CA GLN A 47 6.83 0.86 14.93
C GLN A 47 5.61 0.64 15.83
N LEU A 48 4.51 0.12 15.28
CA LEU A 48 3.30 -0.17 16.04
C LEU A 48 3.55 -1.23 17.12
N PHE A 49 4.33 -2.26 16.82
CA PHE A 49 4.71 -3.29 17.80
C PHE A 49 5.60 -2.71 18.90
N GLU A 50 6.58 -1.88 18.55
CA GLU A 50 7.47 -1.21 19.51
C GLU A 50 6.68 -0.29 20.45
N ASP A 51 5.85 0.60 19.90
CA ASP A 51 5.08 1.59 20.67
C ASP A 51 4.12 0.95 21.67
N ASN A 52 3.57 -0.21 21.32
CA ASN A 52 2.61 -0.94 22.16
C ASN A 52 3.27 -2.07 22.97
N GLN A 53 4.59 -2.26 22.86
CA GLN A 53 5.34 -3.32 23.52
C GLN A 53 4.76 -4.71 23.26
N TRP A 54 4.31 -4.95 22.03
CA TRP A 54 3.73 -6.22 21.62
C TRP A 54 4.82 -7.24 21.29
N ASP A 55 4.53 -8.51 21.58
CA ASP A 55 5.34 -9.66 21.20
C ASP A 55 4.60 -10.53 20.17
N ASP A 56 5.20 -11.66 19.81
CA ASP A 56 4.66 -12.59 18.81
C ASP A 56 3.24 -13.09 19.14
N SER A 57 2.81 -13.05 20.41
CA SER A 57 1.45 -13.45 20.79
C SER A 57 0.38 -12.55 20.17
N LYS A 58 0.72 -11.28 19.88
CA LYS A 58 -0.19 -10.36 19.20
C LYS A 58 -0.42 -10.78 17.74
N LEU A 59 0.61 -11.32 17.10
CA LEU A 59 0.50 -11.84 15.74
C LEU A 59 -0.43 -13.07 15.71
N ASP A 60 -0.30 -13.96 16.70
CA ASP A 60 -1.18 -15.12 16.87
C ASP A 60 -2.64 -14.70 17.12
N GLU A 61 -2.87 -13.69 17.96
CA GLU A 61 -4.19 -13.12 18.20
C GLU A 61 -4.83 -12.66 16.88
N TRP A 62 -4.13 -11.80 16.13
CA TRP A 62 -4.61 -11.26 14.84
C TRP A 62 -4.85 -12.33 13.78
N SER A 63 -4.01 -13.37 13.73
CA SER A 63 -4.18 -14.49 12.80
C SER A 63 -5.51 -15.24 13.03
N ASN A 64 -6.00 -15.23 14.26
CA ASN A 64 -7.27 -15.85 14.65
C ASN A 64 -8.47 -14.88 14.56
N GLU A 65 -8.25 -13.61 14.28
CA GLU A 65 -9.32 -12.63 14.13
C GLU A 65 -10.03 -12.74 12.76
N HIS A 66 -11.32 -12.42 12.76
CA HIS A 66 -12.16 -12.42 11.57
C HIS A 66 -12.45 -10.99 11.10
N MET A 67 -11.40 -10.17 10.93
CA MET A 67 -11.50 -8.74 10.55
C MET A 67 -11.91 -8.48 9.09
N ARG A 68 -12.22 -9.54 8.33
CA ARG A 68 -12.69 -9.41 6.95
C ARG A 68 -14.13 -8.89 6.92
N THR A 69 -14.47 -8.13 5.87
CA THR A 69 -15.84 -7.66 5.66
C THR A 69 -16.83 -8.83 5.73
N PRO A 70 -17.84 -8.81 6.62
CA PRO A 70 -18.80 -9.90 6.73
C PRO A 70 -19.61 -10.04 5.45
N TYR A 71 -19.79 -11.27 5.00
CA TYR A 71 -20.63 -11.55 3.84
C TYR A 71 -22.08 -11.21 4.17
N LYS A 72 -22.71 -10.39 3.33
CA LYS A 72 -24.16 -10.21 3.39
C LYS A 72 -24.80 -11.53 2.97
N SER A 73 -25.47 -12.21 3.90
CA SER A 73 -26.35 -13.33 3.55
C SER A 73 -27.44 -12.81 2.60
N LYS A 74 -27.69 -13.55 1.51
CA LYS A 74 -28.79 -13.27 0.58
C LYS A 74 -30.15 -13.45 1.25
#